data_AF-A0A0L0TD43-F1
#
_entry.id   AF-A0A0L0TD43-F1
#
_cell.length_a   1.000
_cell.length_b   1.000
_cell.length_c   1.000
_cell.angle_alpha   90.00
_cell.angle_beta   90.00
_cell.angle_gamma   90.00
#
_symmetry.space_group_name_H-M   'P 1'
#
loop_
_entity.id
_entity.type
_entity.pdbx_description
1 polymer ?
#
loop_
_entity_poly.entity_id
_entity_poly.type
_entity_poly.pdbx_seq_one_letter_code
_entity_poly.pdbx_strand_id
1 'polypeptide(L)'
;MGGPSGNFQFNSFGKGRLGGDQFAGSMQDYQESNDAQFSTPVEGQQPTTQFCVFMLTNPMRDSPFDMVIPFHEFWWSDIFALIAIHLDDPAITRNTPVLVAMHMPGNAGGICKYPYSTDLAINPSTYAFLSQAEYQEVHRIGEVCASMLFEIYWNLVDKYGCAPREKHNVRSGNALMLQLIMDGLKLQVCRPTFIDARTAILQADQNLAGGQNQCLIFAKHGLGFTAAPGVYVDSNVLPPECAGV
;
A
#
# COMPACT_ATOMS: atom_id res chain seq x y z
N MET A 1 -2.65 19.67 -8.18
CA MET A 1 -1.35 19.12 -7.76
C MET A 1 -0.39 20.29 -7.48
N GLY A 2 0.47 20.15 -6.47
CA GLY A 2 1.35 21.22 -5.96
C GLY A 2 0.79 21.88 -4.71
N GLY A 3 1.14 21.34 -3.55
CA GLY A 3 0.87 21.90 -2.22
C GLY A 3 2.05 21.58 -1.31
N PRO A 4 2.06 22.01 -0.03
CA PRO A 4 3.20 21.90 0.87
C PRO A 4 3.38 20.47 1.43
N SER A 5 3.34 19.44 0.59
CA SER A 5 3.42 18.03 0.98
C SER A 5 4.57 17.26 0.35
N GLY A 6 5.51 17.93 -0.34
CA GLY A 6 6.76 17.31 -0.82
C GLY A 6 6.59 16.40 -2.03
N ASN A 7 5.84 16.85 -3.04
CA ASN A 7 5.67 16.08 -4.27
C ASN A 7 6.80 16.35 -5.28
N PHE A 8 7.11 15.35 -6.11
CA PHE A 8 8.13 15.42 -7.15
C PHE A 8 7.69 16.27 -8.35
N GLN A 9 8.32 17.42 -8.57
CA GLN A 9 7.97 18.35 -9.66
C GLN A 9 9.14 19.24 -10.08
N PHE A 10 9.26 19.49 -11.38
CA PHE A 10 10.29 20.40 -11.89
C PHE A 10 10.07 21.85 -11.42
N ASN A 11 8.82 22.30 -11.35
CA ASN A 11 8.48 23.65 -10.92
C ASN A 11 7.39 23.58 -9.83
N SER A 12 7.58 24.30 -8.72
CA SER A 12 6.61 24.37 -7.62
C SER A 12 5.42 25.29 -7.88
N PHE A 13 5.45 26.05 -8.99
CA PHE A 13 4.42 27.00 -9.39
C PHE A 13 4.08 28.05 -8.31
N GLY A 14 5.04 28.34 -7.43
CA GLY A 14 4.81 29.23 -6.27
C GLY A 14 3.86 28.68 -5.22
N LYS A 15 3.52 27.37 -5.25
CA LYS A 15 2.57 26.72 -4.32
C LYS A 15 3.21 26.18 -3.04
N GLY A 16 4.41 26.68 -2.72
CA GLY A 16 5.21 26.25 -1.57
C GLY A 16 6.19 25.11 -1.88
N ARG A 17 7.13 24.95 -0.95
CA ARG A 17 8.26 24.01 -0.99
C ARG A 17 9.14 24.06 -2.26
N LEU A 18 10.08 23.12 -2.41
CA LEU A 18 11.10 23.13 -3.46
C LEU A 18 10.57 22.47 -4.75
N GLY A 19 11.23 22.78 -5.86
CA GLY A 19 11.06 22.07 -7.14
C GLY A 19 12.43 21.66 -7.66
N GLY A 20 12.47 21.13 -8.88
CA GLY A 20 13.68 20.56 -9.48
C GLY A 20 13.90 19.09 -9.11
N ASP A 21 12.87 18.46 -8.53
CA ASP A 21 12.87 17.08 -8.05
C ASP A 21 11.89 16.20 -8.83
N GLN A 22 11.67 16.49 -10.12
CA GLN A 22 10.98 15.58 -11.04
C GLN A 22 11.71 14.23 -11.12
N PHE A 23 11.01 13.11 -11.05
CA PHE A 23 11.67 11.81 -11.12
C PHE A 23 12.34 11.56 -12.48
N ALA A 24 13.48 10.85 -12.46
CA ALA A 24 14.17 10.35 -13.64
C ALA A 24 14.12 8.81 -13.64
N GLY A 25 13.67 8.22 -14.76
CA GLY A 25 13.58 6.76 -14.90
C GLY A 25 14.60 6.20 -15.89
N SER A 26 15.28 5.13 -15.48
CA SER A 26 16.08 4.26 -16.35
C SER A 26 15.25 3.03 -16.72
N MET A 27 15.15 2.74 -18.02
CA MET A 27 14.39 1.61 -18.57
C MET A 27 15.37 0.56 -19.09
N GLN A 28 15.06 -0.72 -18.90
CA GLN A 28 15.94 -1.83 -19.26
C GLN A 28 17.36 -1.63 -18.71
N ASP A 29 17.44 -1.23 -17.46
CA ASP A 29 18.74 -1.02 -16.84
C ASP A 29 19.37 -2.39 -16.54
N TYR A 30 20.54 -2.65 -17.12
CA TYR A 30 21.25 -3.93 -17.03
C TYR A 30 22.24 -4.00 -15.87
N GLN A 31 22.27 -2.99 -14.98
CA GLN A 31 23.11 -3.09 -13.77
C GLN A 31 22.61 -4.18 -12.83
N GLU A 32 21.30 -4.47 -12.87
CA GLU A 32 20.65 -5.57 -12.15
C GLU A 32 19.64 -6.30 -13.06
N SER A 33 19.04 -7.38 -12.56
CA SER A 33 18.05 -8.15 -13.32
C SER A 33 17.01 -8.75 -12.37
N ASN A 34 15.79 -8.93 -12.84
CA ASN A 34 14.65 -9.41 -12.05
C ASN A 34 14.29 -8.50 -10.87
N ASP A 35 14.47 -7.19 -11.03
CA ASP A 35 14.19 -6.21 -9.98
C ASP A 35 13.69 -4.88 -10.57
N ALA A 36 13.21 -4.00 -9.69
CA ALA A 36 13.00 -2.59 -9.93
C ALA A 36 13.26 -1.82 -8.62
N GLN A 37 13.64 -0.55 -8.72
CA GLN A 37 13.90 0.26 -7.52
C GLN A 37 13.53 1.73 -7.70
N PHE A 38 13.28 2.39 -6.57
CA PHE A 38 13.02 3.82 -6.47
C PHE A 38 13.81 4.48 -5.34
N SER A 39 14.44 5.62 -5.63
CA SER A 39 15.12 6.43 -4.62
C SER A 39 14.25 7.63 -4.20
N THR A 40 14.12 7.84 -2.89
CA THR A 40 13.37 8.97 -2.29
C THR A 40 14.33 9.89 -1.51
N PRO A 41 15.16 10.70 -2.20
CA PRO A 41 15.99 11.68 -1.51
C PRO A 41 15.14 12.79 -0.87
N VAL A 42 15.79 13.64 -0.07
CA VAL A 42 15.10 14.81 0.51
C VAL A 42 14.60 15.75 -0.59
N GLU A 43 13.54 16.49 -0.28
CA GLU A 43 12.87 17.39 -1.21
C GLU A 43 13.83 18.36 -1.93
N GLY A 44 13.60 18.59 -3.22
CA GLY A 44 14.48 19.38 -4.09
C GLY A 44 15.67 18.63 -4.69
N GLN A 45 15.87 17.35 -4.33
CA GLN A 45 16.80 16.44 -5.03
C GLN A 45 16.02 15.49 -5.93
N GLN A 46 16.60 15.20 -7.10
CA GLN A 46 15.94 14.38 -8.11
C GLN A 46 15.86 12.91 -7.66
N PRO A 47 14.66 12.32 -7.48
CA PRO A 47 14.52 10.89 -7.28
C PRO A 47 14.80 10.13 -8.59
N THR A 48 15.29 8.90 -8.46
CA THR A 48 15.60 8.02 -9.58
C THR A 48 14.80 6.73 -9.46
N THR A 49 14.32 6.22 -10.58
CA THR A 49 13.76 4.86 -10.67
C THR A 49 14.53 4.04 -11.69
N GLN A 50 14.72 2.77 -11.40
CA GLN A 50 15.39 1.82 -12.28
C GLN A 50 14.44 0.65 -12.52
N PHE A 51 14.16 0.39 -13.80
CA PHE A 51 13.37 -0.76 -14.24
C PHE A 51 14.29 -1.74 -14.96
N CYS A 52 14.46 -2.93 -14.39
CA CYS A 52 15.34 -3.95 -14.94
C CYS A 52 14.56 -4.96 -15.79
N VAL A 53 15.30 -5.71 -16.61
CA VAL A 53 14.74 -6.83 -17.38
C VAL A 53 14.62 -8.07 -16.49
N PHE A 54 13.47 -8.73 -16.54
CA PHE A 54 13.20 -10.02 -15.91
C PHE A 54 13.57 -11.17 -16.85
N MET A 55 14.55 -11.95 -16.45
CA MET A 55 15.14 -13.07 -17.19
C MET A 55 14.52 -14.42 -16.83
N LEU A 56 13.36 -14.42 -16.15
CA LEU A 56 12.67 -15.63 -15.68
C LEU A 56 11.89 -16.36 -16.79
N THR A 57 11.72 -15.75 -17.97
CA THR A 57 10.99 -16.31 -19.11
C THR A 57 11.76 -16.15 -20.42
N ASN A 58 11.30 -16.86 -21.46
CA ASN A 58 11.77 -16.69 -22.83
C ASN A 58 10.59 -16.42 -23.78
N PRO A 59 10.48 -15.24 -24.41
CA PRO A 59 11.38 -14.09 -24.28
C PRO A 59 11.39 -13.50 -22.86
N MET A 60 12.47 -12.78 -22.52
CA MET A 60 12.58 -12.01 -21.28
C MET A 60 11.48 -10.95 -21.22
N ARG A 61 11.06 -10.58 -20.02
CA ARG A 61 9.98 -9.61 -19.80
C ARG A 61 10.55 -8.34 -19.20
N ASP A 62 10.02 -7.21 -19.64
CA ASP A 62 10.51 -5.90 -19.22
C ASP A 62 9.56 -5.35 -18.15
N SER A 63 10.11 -5.03 -16.97
CA SER A 63 9.33 -4.69 -15.77
C SER A 63 8.35 -3.52 -15.89
N PRO A 64 8.60 -2.43 -16.67
CA PRO A 64 7.68 -1.30 -16.72
C PRO A 64 6.39 -1.62 -17.50
N PHE A 65 6.30 -2.78 -18.17
CA PHE A 65 5.08 -3.21 -18.87
C PHE A 65 4.09 -3.97 -17.99
N ASP A 66 4.48 -4.38 -16.78
CA ASP A 66 3.52 -4.79 -15.74
C ASP A 66 3.30 -3.61 -14.81
N MET A 67 2.21 -2.89 -15.03
CA MET A 67 1.94 -1.61 -14.37
C MET A 67 1.90 -1.70 -12.84
N VAL A 68 1.74 -2.89 -12.25
CA VAL A 68 1.85 -3.05 -10.80
C VAL A 68 3.24 -2.65 -10.30
N ILE A 69 4.30 -2.94 -11.06
CA ILE A 69 5.69 -2.64 -10.67
C ILE A 69 5.96 -1.14 -10.65
N PRO A 70 5.73 -0.35 -11.72
CA PRO A 70 5.89 1.10 -11.64
C PRO A 70 5.08 1.73 -10.50
N PHE A 71 3.82 1.31 -10.30
CA PHE A 71 3.03 1.85 -9.20
C PHE A 71 3.54 1.40 -7.81
N HIS A 72 4.16 0.23 -7.70
CA HIS A 72 4.85 -0.18 -6.47
C HIS A 72 6.02 0.78 -6.20
N GLU A 73 6.91 0.95 -7.19
CA GLU A 73 8.13 1.77 -7.04
C GLU A 73 7.84 3.23 -6.71
N PHE A 74 6.83 3.83 -7.34
CA PHE A 74 6.50 5.24 -7.10
C PHE A 74 5.82 5.50 -5.74
N TRP A 75 5.32 4.47 -5.07
CA TRP A 75 4.48 4.62 -3.88
C TRP A 75 4.96 3.72 -2.73
N TRP A 76 4.32 3.85 -1.57
CA TRP A 76 4.84 3.24 -0.34
C TRP A 76 4.62 1.71 -0.24
N SER A 77 3.76 1.11 -1.06
CA SER A 77 3.37 -0.30 -0.88
C SER A 77 2.55 -0.84 -2.05
N ASP A 78 2.56 -2.17 -2.21
CA ASP A 78 1.68 -2.94 -3.09
C ASP A 78 0.23 -2.44 -3.10
N ILE A 79 -0.32 -2.05 -1.96
CA ILE A 79 -1.72 -1.61 -1.89
C ILE A 79 -2.05 -0.45 -2.84
N PHE A 80 -1.12 0.49 -3.04
CA PHE A 80 -1.34 1.59 -3.99
C PHE A 80 -1.42 1.09 -5.42
N ALA A 81 -0.54 0.14 -5.78
CA ALA A 81 -0.56 -0.50 -7.09
C ALA A 81 -1.83 -1.33 -7.29
N LEU A 82 -2.23 -2.11 -6.28
CA LEU A 82 -3.47 -2.90 -6.33
C LEU A 82 -4.69 -2.01 -6.52
N ILE A 83 -4.83 -0.92 -5.76
CA ILE A 83 -5.96 0.02 -5.93
C ILE A 83 -5.95 0.64 -7.33
N ALA A 84 -4.78 1.10 -7.80
CA ALA A 84 -4.67 1.79 -9.08
C ALA A 84 -4.93 0.88 -10.30
N ILE A 85 -4.52 -0.39 -10.22
CA ILE A 85 -4.49 -1.31 -11.38
C ILE A 85 -5.62 -2.35 -11.33
N HIS A 86 -5.98 -2.84 -10.13
CA HIS A 86 -6.86 -4.01 -10.00
C HIS A 86 -8.17 -3.72 -9.27
N LEU A 87 -8.15 -3.07 -8.09
CA LEU A 87 -9.30 -3.09 -7.18
C LEU A 87 -10.47 -2.17 -7.56
N ASP A 88 -10.25 -1.24 -8.49
CA ASP A 88 -11.31 -0.42 -9.09
C ASP A 88 -12.00 -1.11 -10.29
N ASP A 89 -11.49 -2.26 -10.75
CA ASP A 89 -12.13 -3.05 -11.81
C ASP A 89 -13.44 -3.68 -11.27
N PRO A 90 -14.61 -3.44 -11.90
CA PRO A 90 -15.89 -4.01 -11.44
C PRO A 90 -15.95 -5.54 -11.48
N ALA A 91 -15.03 -6.22 -12.17
CA ALA A 91 -14.90 -7.68 -12.14
C ALA A 91 -14.19 -8.20 -10.88
N ILE A 92 -13.45 -7.34 -10.18
CA ILE A 92 -12.76 -7.67 -8.95
C ILE A 92 -13.67 -7.36 -7.77
N THR A 93 -13.85 -8.35 -6.89
CA THR A 93 -14.73 -8.26 -5.73
C THR A 93 -13.96 -8.56 -4.45
N ARG A 94 -14.59 -8.35 -3.30
CA ARG A 94 -14.09 -8.77 -1.97
C ARG A 94 -13.40 -10.13 -1.96
N ASN A 95 -14.01 -11.08 -2.66
CA ASN A 95 -13.66 -12.50 -2.61
C ASN A 95 -12.67 -12.88 -3.70
N THR A 96 -12.28 -11.94 -4.56
CA THR A 96 -11.33 -12.18 -5.65
C THR A 96 -9.90 -12.05 -5.11
N PRO A 97 -9.10 -13.13 -5.10
CA PRO A 97 -7.69 -13.03 -4.75
C PRO A 97 -6.94 -12.26 -5.84
N VAL A 98 -6.06 -11.34 -5.44
CA VAL A 98 -5.29 -10.49 -6.36
C VAL A 98 -3.81 -10.77 -6.19
N LEU A 99 -3.14 -10.98 -7.32
CA LEU A 99 -1.72 -11.29 -7.39
C LEU A 99 -0.93 -10.05 -7.82
N VAL A 100 0.33 -9.96 -7.37
CA VAL A 100 1.27 -8.92 -7.82
C VAL A 100 2.21 -9.48 -8.87
N ALA A 101 2.39 -8.69 -9.93
CA ALA A 101 3.37 -8.89 -11.00
C ALA A 101 3.38 -10.29 -11.62
N MET A 102 2.21 -10.92 -11.85
CA MET A 102 2.11 -12.27 -12.42
C MET A 102 2.77 -12.39 -13.81
N HIS A 103 2.88 -11.27 -14.53
CA HIS A 103 3.55 -11.27 -15.81
C HIS A 103 5.06 -11.49 -15.62
N MET A 104 5.71 -11.01 -14.57
CA MET A 104 7.17 -11.09 -14.50
C MET A 104 7.75 -12.50 -14.39
N PRO A 105 7.31 -13.37 -13.47
CA PRO A 105 7.92 -14.68 -13.27
C PRO A 105 7.42 -15.73 -14.27
N GLY A 106 6.47 -15.39 -15.14
CA GLY A 106 5.88 -16.36 -16.10
C GLY A 106 5.07 -17.48 -15.46
N ASN A 107 4.68 -17.33 -14.19
CA ASN A 107 3.89 -18.30 -13.46
C ASN A 107 2.60 -17.67 -12.91
N ALA A 108 1.62 -18.51 -12.58
CA ALA A 108 0.32 -18.07 -12.07
C ALA A 108 0.33 -17.66 -10.59
N GLY A 109 1.47 -17.70 -9.90
CA GLY A 109 1.61 -17.38 -8.47
C GLY A 109 2.06 -15.95 -8.18
N GLY A 110 2.53 -15.18 -9.17
CA GLY A 110 3.08 -13.85 -8.94
C GLY A 110 4.39 -13.87 -8.15
N ILE A 111 4.75 -12.72 -7.55
CA ILE A 111 6.01 -12.55 -6.81
C ILE A 111 5.86 -12.59 -5.28
N CYS A 112 4.66 -12.30 -4.76
CA CYS A 112 4.37 -12.37 -3.32
C CYS A 112 4.15 -13.81 -2.85
N LYS A 113 4.27 -14.07 -1.54
CA LYS A 113 4.06 -15.42 -0.97
C LYS A 113 2.63 -15.91 -1.09
N TYR A 114 1.69 -15.00 -0.86
CA TYR A 114 0.25 -15.26 -0.91
C TYR A 114 -0.42 -14.22 -1.81
N PRO A 115 -1.51 -14.58 -2.51
CA PRO A 115 -2.38 -13.58 -3.11
C PRO A 115 -2.94 -12.65 -2.04
N TYR A 116 -3.14 -11.37 -2.36
CA TYR A 116 -3.92 -10.48 -1.51
C TYR A 116 -5.39 -10.90 -1.57
N SER A 117 -5.96 -11.23 -0.41
CA SER A 117 -7.32 -11.75 -0.31
C SER A 117 -7.92 -11.40 1.04
N THR A 118 -9.24 -11.27 1.08
CA THR A 118 -9.98 -11.18 2.34
C THR A 118 -10.27 -12.55 2.96
N ASP A 119 -9.85 -13.65 2.33
CA ASP A 119 -9.97 -14.98 2.90
C ASP A 119 -8.65 -15.41 3.57
N LEU A 120 -8.68 -15.61 4.90
CA LEU A 120 -7.50 -16.06 5.67
C LEU A 120 -7.05 -17.48 5.31
N ALA A 121 -7.90 -18.29 4.64
CA ALA A 121 -7.47 -19.57 4.08
C ALA A 121 -6.59 -19.39 2.82
N ILE A 122 -6.73 -18.26 2.12
CA ILE A 122 -5.93 -17.90 0.94
C ILE A 122 -4.69 -17.09 1.35
N ASN A 123 -4.87 -16.12 2.24
CA ASN A 123 -3.79 -15.31 2.79
C ASN A 123 -3.83 -15.30 4.32
N PRO A 124 -3.05 -16.17 4.99
CA PRO A 124 -3.07 -16.28 6.44
C PRO A 124 -2.20 -15.22 7.14
N SER A 125 -1.64 -14.24 6.43
CA SER A 125 -0.63 -13.33 6.99
C SER A 125 -1.20 -12.43 8.07
N THR A 126 -0.71 -12.52 9.31
CA THR A 126 -1.15 -11.68 10.44
C THR A 126 0.01 -10.90 11.07
N TYR A 127 -0.28 -10.05 12.06
CA TYR A 127 0.74 -9.32 12.81
C TYR A 127 1.77 -10.26 13.46
N ALA A 128 1.34 -11.44 13.93
CA ALA A 128 2.23 -12.45 14.50
C ALA A 128 3.23 -13.04 13.49
N PHE A 129 2.98 -12.94 12.17
CA PHE A 129 3.94 -13.42 11.17
C PHE A 129 5.27 -12.66 11.24
N LEU A 130 5.25 -11.41 11.71
CA LEU A 130 6.45 -10.59 11.88
C LEU A 130 7.45 -11.14 12.91
N SER A 131 7.04 -12.11 13.74
CA SER A 131 7.96 -12.82 14.64
C SER A 131 8.78 -13.91 13.94
N GLN A 132 8.41 -14.30 12.72
CA GLN A 132 9.00 -15.43 12.02
C GLN A 132 10.31 -14.99 11.32
N ALA A 133 11.25 -15.93 11.18
CA ALA A 133 12.54 -15.67 10.56
C ALA A 133 12.44 -15.28 9.07
N GLU A 134 11.42 -15.76 8.34
CA GLU A 134 11.19 -15.37 6.94
C GLU A 134 10.71 -13.92 6.81
N TYR A 135 10.13 -13.33 7.85
CA TYR A 135 9.57 -11.97 7.84
C TYR A 135 10.56 -10.94 8.42
N GLN A 136 11.86 -11.16 8.19
CA GLN A 136 12.93 -10.22 8.56
C GLN A 136 13.42 -9.38 7.38
N GLU A 137 12.78 -9.53 6.22
CA GLU A 137 13.08 -8.82 4.97
C GLU A 137 11.87 -7.93 4.60
N VAL A 138 12.14 -6.75 4.03
CA VAL A 138 11.14 -5.67 3.91
C VAL A 138 9.97 -6.04 2.99
N HIS A 139 10.17 -6.87 1.98
CA HIS A 139 9.09 -7.31 1.09
C HIS A 139 8.12 -8.23 1.82
N ARG A 140 8.63 -9.17 2.62
CA ARG A 140 7.78 -10.06 3.45
C ARG A 140 7.02 -9.27 4.51
N ILE A 141 7.65 -8.28 5.13
CA ILE A 141 6.97 -7.37 6.07
C ILE A 141 5.92 -6.52 5.33
N GLY A 142 6.24 -6.06 4.12
CA GLY A 142 5.35 -5.30 3.24
C GLY A 142 4.10 -6.07 2.85
N GLU A 143 4.22 -7.37 2.56
CA GLU A 143 3.08 -8.27 2.26
C GLU A 143 2.08 -8.33 3.43
N VAL A 144 2.56 -8.35 4.69
CA VAL A 144 1.68 -8.31 5.88
C VAL A 144 0.96 -6.96 5.94
N CYS A 145 1.67 -5.85 5.77
CA CYS A 145 1.09 -4.51 5.79
C CYS A 145 0.03 -4.31 4.70
N ALA A 146 0.35 -4.70 3.46
CA ALA A 146 -0.55 -4.60 2.33
C ALA A 146 -1.78 -5.51 2.48
N SER A 147 -1.63 -6.70 3.08
CA SER A 147 -2.77 -7.59 3.39
C SER A 147 -3.72 -6.94 4.39
N MET A 148 -3.19 -6.28 5.43
CA MET A 148 -4.02 -5.57 6.39
C MET A 148 -4.75 -4.37 5.76
N LEU A 149 -4.07 -3.61 4.89
CA LEU A 149 -4.67 -2.48 4.18
C LEU A 149 -5.69 -2.93 3.12
N PHE A 150 -5.49 -4.09 2.49
CA PHE A 150 -6.42 -4.70 1.54
C PHE A 150 -7.78 -4.98 2.17
N GLU A 151 -7.79 -5.50 3.40
CA GLU A 151 -9.05 -5.69 4.16
C GLU A 151 -9.75 -4.36 4.45
N ILE A 152 -9.01 -3.32 4.84
CA ILE A 152 -9.59 -2.01 5.14
C ILE A 152 -10.18 -1.37 3.90
N TYR A 153 -9.46 -1.41 2.77
CA TYR A 153 -9.96 -0.96 1.47
C TYR A 153 -11.34 -1.55 1.22
N TRP A 154 -11.41 -2.85 1.37
CA TRP A 154 -12.60 -3.61 1.13
C TRP A 154 -13.70 -3.24 2.12
N ASN A 155 -13.44 -3.19 3.43
CA ASN A 155 -14.43 -2.80 4.44
C ASN A 155 -15.05 -1.43 4.14
N LEU A 156 -14.22 -0.48 3.69
CA LEU A 156 -14.67 0.85 3.29
C LEU A 156 -15.50 0.81 2.00
N VAL A 157 -15.10 0.01 1.00
CA VAL A 157 -15.86 -0.17 -0.25
C VAL A 157 -17.21 -0.84 -0.01
N ASP A 158 -17.32 -1.80 0.90
CA ASP A 158 -18.62 -2.40 1.25
C ASP A 158 -19.56 -1.36 1.87
N LYS A 159 -19.04 -0.50 2.75
CA LYS A 159 -19.85 0.51 3.45
C LYS A 159 -20.22 1.69 2.56
N TYR A 160 -19.31 2.13 1.70
CA TYR A 160 -19.42 3.41 0.98
C TYR A 160 -19.47 3.28 -0.55
N GLY A 161 -19.32 2.07 -1.08
CA GLY A 161 -19.21 1.80 -2.50
C GLY A 161 -17.87 2.21 -3.10
N CYS A 162 -17.69 1.89 -4.38
CA CYS A 162 -16.56 2.33 -5.19
C CYS A 162 -17.05 3.39 -6.19
N ALA A 163 -16.26 4.44 -6.40
CA ALA A 163 -16.55 5.49 -7.38
C ALA A 163 -15.33 5.74 -8.28
N PRO A 164 -15.52 6.32 -9.48
CA PRO A 164 -14.41 6.60 -10.38
C PRO A 164 -13.33 7.47 -9.71
N ARG A 165 -12.10 6.96 -9.65
CA ARG A 165 -10.97 7.53 -8.91
C ARG A 165 -10.62 8.96 -9.32
N GLU A 166 -10.80 9.30 -10.59
CA GLU A 166 -10.49 10.63 -11.14
C GLU A 166 -11.35 11.74 -10.54
N LYS A 167 -12.47 11.38 -9.90
CA LYS A 167 -13.34 12.34 -9.19
C LYS A 167 -12.87 12.65 -7.77
N HIS A 168 -11.95 11.85 -7.21
CA HIS A 168 -11.45 11.99 -5.84
C HIS A 168 -12.58 12.25 -4.81
N ASN A 169 -13.65 11.47 -4.90
CA ASN A 169 -14.79 11.61 -4.00
C ASN A 169 -14.51 10.86 -2.71
N VAL A 170 -13.94 11.52 -1.70
CA VAL A 170 -13.63 10.93 -0.38
C VAL A 170 -14.85 10.43 0.41
N ARG A 171 -16.05 10.45 -0.18
CA ARG A 171 -17.25 9.76 0.32
C ARG A 171 -17.40 8.34 -0.21
N SER A 172 -16.66 7.94 -1.24
CA SER A 172 -16.58 6.54 -1.69
C SER A 172 -15.44 5.82 -0.96
N GLY A 173 -15.60 4.51 -0.74
CA GLY A 173 -14.68 3.71 0.06
C GLY A 173 -13.27 3.64 -0.52
N ASN A 174 -13.16 3.50 -1.85
CA ASN A 174 -11.87 3.44 -2.55
C ASN A 174 -11.08 4.75 -2.43
N ALA A 175 -11.72 5.91 -2.63
CA ALA A 175 -11.07 7.21 -2.48
C ALA A 175 -10.81 7.57 -1.02
N LEU A 176 -11.72 7.22 -0.11
CA LEU A 176 -11.54 7.40 1.33
C LEU A 176 -10.32 6.60 1.83
N MET A 177 -10.16 5.35 1.41
CA MET A 177 -9.00 4.53 1.76
C MET A 177 -7.68 5.20 1.37
N LEU A 178 -7.56 5.65 0.12
CA LEU A 178 -6.36 6.35 -0.36
C LEU A 178 -6.08 7.62 0.46
N GLN A 179 -7.12 8.39 0.78
CA GLN A 179 -6.97 9.60 1.59
C GLN A 179 -6.51 9.27 3.01
N LEU A 180 -7.06 8.23 3.65
CA LEU A 180 -6.67 7.79 4.98
C LEU A 180 -5.22 7.31 5.04
N ILE A 181 -4.75 6.54 4.05
CA ILE A 181 -3.33 6.15 3.99
C ILE A 181 -2.45 7.39 3.83
N MET A 182 -2.79 8.29 2.90
CA MET A 182 -2.01 9.50 2.65
C MET A 182 -1.92 10.44 3.86
N ASP A 183 -3.01 10.58 4.62
CA ASP A 183 -3.00 11.41 5.81
C ASP A 183 -2.34 10.70 7.00
N GLY A 184 -2.50 9.38 7.13
CA GLY A 184 -1.75 8.56 8.09
C GLY A 184 -0.23 8.67 7.90
N LEU A 185 0.23 8.61 6.65
CA LEU A 185 1.64 8.81 6.28
C LEU A 185 2.20 10.17 6.70
N LYS A 186 1.37 11.23 6.70
CA LYS A 186 1.77 12.57 7.16
C LYS A 186 1.73 12.71 8.68
N LEU A 187 0.90 11.94 9.36
CA LEU A 187 0.68 12.01 10.80
C LEU A 187 1.64 11.13 11.60
N GLN A 188 2.09 10.01 11.04
CA GLN A 188 2.95 9.06 11.74
C GLN A 188 4.33 9.64 12.05
N VAL A 189 4.98 9.08 13.07
CA VAL A 189 6.35 9.42 13.46
C VAL A 189 7.37 8.92 12.44
N CYS A 190 8.59 9.46 12.49
CA CYS A 190 9.71 8.94 11.70
C CYS A 190 10.08 7.52 12.16
N ARG A 191 10.29 6.60 11.22
CA ARG A 191 10.56 5.16 11.47
C ARG A 191 9.46 4.51 12.34
N PRO A 192 8.20 4.56 11.89
CA PRO A 192 7.07 4.08 12.66
C PRO A 192 7.07 2.55 12.80
N THR A 193 6.51 2.05 13.89
CA THR A 193 6.06 0.67 14.00
C THR A 193 4.69 0.48 13.32
N PHE A 194 4.25 -0.77 13.14
CA PHE A 194 2.88 -1.05 12.68
C PHE A 194 1.81 -0.43 13.60
N ILE A 195 2.08 -0.35 14.91
CA ILE A 195 1.17 0.26 15.88
C ILE A 195 1.11 1.78 15.70
N ASP A 196 2.23 2.42 15.39
CA ASP A 196 2.26 3.86 15.07
C ASP A 196 1.50 4.14 13.77
N ALA A 197 1.71 3.33 12.72
CA ALA A 197 1.01 3.45 11.45
C ALA A 197 -0.52 3.25 11.59
N ARG A 198 -0.94 2.23 12.35
CA ARG A 198 -2.35 2.01 12.71
C ARG A 198 -2.93 3.24 13.40
N THR A 199 -2.23 3.74 14.43
CA THR A 199 -2.67 4.89 15.21
C THR A 199 -2.80 6.14 14.34
N ALA A 200 -1.86 6.34 13.41
CA ALA A 200 -1.91 7.46 12.46
C ALA A 200 -3.10 7.36 11.48
N ILE A 201 -3.44 6.15 10.99
CA ILE A 201 -4.61 5.94 10.13
C ILE A 201 -5.92 6.16 10.90
N LEU A 202 -6.02 5.68 12.14
CA LEU A 202 -7.17 5.95 13.01
C LEU A 202 -7.33 7.44 13.29
N GLN A 203 -6.22 8.16 13.52
CA GLN A 203 -6.22 9.61 13.68
C GLN A 203 -6.59 10.34 12.38
N ALA A 204 -6.17 9.84 11.22
CA ALA A 204 -6.60 10.37 9.92
C ALA A 204 -8.13 10.26 9.75
N ASP A 205 -8.71 9.12 10.11
CA ASP A 205 -10.17 8.92 10.10
C ASP A 205 -10.87 9.84 11.11
N GLN A 206 -10.30 10.05 12.30
CA GLN A 206 -10.82 11.01 13.26
C GLN A 206 -10.85 12.43 12.70
N ASN A 207 -9.79 12.84 12.00
CA ASN A 207 -9.67 14.18 11.42
C ASN A 207 -10.58 14.40 10.21
N LEU A 208 -10.72 13.37 9.36
CA LEU A 208 -11.43 13.48 8.09
C LEU A 208 -12.92 13.17 8.19
N ALA A 209 -13.28 12.15 8.97
CA ALA A 209 -14.63 11.59 9.04
C ALA A 209 -15.21 11.57 10.47
N GLY A 210 -14.49 12.14 11.45
CA GLY A 210 -14.94 12.20 12.84
C GLY A 210 -14.91 10.85 13.55
N GLY A 211 -14.13 9.87 13.07
CA GLY A 211 -13.99 8.56 13.72
C GLY A 211 -15.08 7.56 13.36
N GLN A 212 -15.83 7.79 12.27
CA GLN A 212 -16.94 6.91 11.89
C GLN A 212 -16.51 5.55 11.34
N ASN A 213 -15.21 5.34 11.08
CA ASN A 213 -14.69 4.12 10.45
C ASN A 213 -13.72 3.34 11.32
N GLN A 214 -13.53 3.72 12.59
CA GLN A 214 -12.63 3.03 13.52
C GLN A 214 -12.90 1.51 13.58
N CYS A 215 -14.16 1.11 13.51
CA CYS A 215 -14.57 -0.30 13.57
C CYS A 215 -14.31 -1.09 12.29
N LEU A 216 -14.03 -0.41 11.18
CA LEU A 216 -13.65 -1.04 9.91
C LEU A 216 -12.14 -1.27 9.79
N ILE A 217 -11.37 -0.80 10.78
CA ILE A 217 -9.92 -0.66 10.69
C ILE A 217 -9.21 -1.70 11.59
N PHE A 218 -8.35 -2.51 10.96
CA PHE A 218 -7.26 -3.32 11.54
C PHE A 218 -7.51 -4.46 12.56
N ALA A 219 -8.69 -5.04 12.73
CA ALA A 219 -8.83 -6.18 13.66
C ALA A 219 -8.41 -7.55 13.08
N LYS A 220 -8.84 -7.87 11.85
CA LYS A 220 -8.85 -9.24 11.32
C LYS A 220 -7.47 -9.89 11.15
N HIS A 221 -6.47 -9.09 10.81
CA HIS A 221 -5.09 -9.56 10.60
C HIS A 221 -4.21 -9.36 11.85
N GLY A 222 -4.82 -9.35 13.04
CA GLY A 222 -4.10 -9.36 14.31
C GLY A 222 -3.53 -8.03 14.79
N LEU A 223 -3.81 -6.91 14.10
CA LEU A 223 -3.35 -5.57 14.49
C LEU A 223 -4.42 -4.76 15.28
N GLY A 224 -5.37 -5.45 15.90
CA GLY A 224 -6.47 -4.85 16.66
C GLY A 224 -6.01 -4.14 17.93
N PHE A 225 -6.96 -3.55 18.66
CA PHE A 225 -6.77 -2.58 19.73
C PHE A 225 -5.67 -2.94 20.75
N THR A 226 -5.60 -4.20 21.18
CA THR A 226 -4.63 -4.65 22.20
C THR A 226 -3.28 -5.12 21.64
N ALA A 227 -3.05 -5.08 20.32
CA ALA A 227 -1.73 -5.34 19.74
C ALA A 227 -0.72 -4.29 20.20
N ALA A 228 0.51 -4.72 20.48
CA ALA A 228 1.55 -3.89 21.08
C ALA A 228 2.85 -3.92 20.25
N PRO A 229 3.62 -2.81 20.20
CA PRO A 229 4.81 -2.72 19.37
C PRO A 229 5.90 -3.66 19.88
N GLY A 230 6.60 -4.32 18.95
CA GLY A 230 7.67 -5.28 19.29
C GLY A 230 7.17 -6.58 19.93
N VAL A 231 5.85 -6.73 20.14
CA VAL A 231 5.21 -7.94 20.63
C VAL A 231 4.27 -8.43 19.53
N TYR A 232 4.84 -9.21 18.61
CA TYR A 232 4.16 -9.77 17.45
C TYR A 232 3.19 -10.89 17.86
N VAL A 233 2.11 -10.50 18.54
CA VAL A 233 1.02 -11.36 18.99
C VAL A 233 -0.27 -10.77 18.46
N ASP A 234 -1.08 -11.59 17.82
CA ASP A 234 -2.32 -11.16 17.20
C ASP A 234 -3.34 -10.69 18.24
N SER A 235 -3.97 -9.56 17.94
CA SER A 235 -5.15 -9.06 18.62
C SER A 235 -6.24 -8.84 17.60
N ASN A 236 -7.38 -9.51 17.76
CA ASN A 236 -8.59 -9.24 16.97
C ASN A 236 -9.60 -8.38 17.74
N VAL A 237 -9.18 -7.79 18.86
CA VAL A 237 -10.02 -6.93 19.70
C VAL A 237 -10.28 -5.62 18.96
N LEU A 238 -11.55 -5.25 18.79
CA LEU A 238 -11.95 -3.95 18.28
C LEU A 238 -11.86 -2.88 19.38
N PRO A 239 -11.73 -1.58 19.03
CA PRO A 239 -11.81 -0.50 20.00
C PRO A 239 -13.12 -0.56 20.83
N PRO A 240 -13.12 -0.16 22.12
CA PRO A 240 -14.31 -0.24 22.98
C PRO A 240 -15.55 0.45 22.43
N GLU A 241 -15.38 1.55 21.70
CA GLU A 241 -16.44 2.30 21.01
C GLU A 241 -17.16 1.49 19.91
N CYS A 242 -16.56 0.38 19.47
CA CYS A 242 -17.14 -0.56 18.51
C CYS A 242 -17.95 -1.68 19.18
N ALA A 243 -18.03 -1.72 20.51
CA ALA A 243 -18.81 -2.73 21.22
C ALA A 243 -20.31 -2.53 20.95
N GLY A 244 -20.90 -3.44 20.17
CA GLY A 244 -22.34 -3.46 19.86
C GLY A 244 -22.71 -2.97 18.45
N VAL A 245 -21.73 -2.72 17.58
CA VAL A 245 -21.91 -2.45 16.14
C VAL A 245 -21.80 -3.73 15.33
#